data_AF-A0A4Y2SK64-F1
#
_entry.id   AF-A0A4Y2SK64-F1
#
_cell.length_a   1.000
_cell.length_b   1.000
_cell.length_c   1.000
_cell.angle_alpha   90.00
_cell.angle_beta   90.00
_cell.angle_gamma   90.00
#
_symmetry.space_group_name_H-M   'P 1'
#
loop_
_entity.id
_entity.type
_entity.pdbx_description
1 polymer ?
#
loop_
_entity_poly.entity_id
_entity_poly.type
_entity_poly.pdbx_seq_one_letter_code
_entity_poly.pdbx_strand_id
1 'polypeptide(L)'
;SEYHKTWEEEFTKKTDYRALIALDDVDLVANVEPFECPVCFLDVEANEGIILQECLHNFCRECLSGAIQYSDTAVIKCPFRNDEYSCESHLQEREIKCLVSPEVYERHLQRSMALAESQAQDSFHCKTPDCRGWCLFEDNVNTFLCPVCHRTNCLTCAAIHEGRNCRQYQDQLALNSDTSEEAKKTKEYLQSMVENGEAMECPKCLVILMKKWGCDWLKCSMCHTEVCWVTKGPRWGPGGKGDTSGGCKCMVNGVRCHPKCSYCH
;
A
#
# COMPACT_ATOMS: atom_id res chain seq x y z
N SER A 1 55.85 8.76 29.77
CA SER A 1 55.14 8.97 31.05
C SER A 1 53.81 8.23 30.99
N GLU A 2 53.15 8.04 32.12
CA GLU A 2 51.82 7.41 32.22
C GLU A 2 50.80 8.05 31.26
N TYR A 3 50.92 9.36 31.03
CA TYR A 3 50.14 10.15 30.07
C TYR A 3 50.27 9.69 28.60
N HIS A 4 51.42 9.17 28.19
CA HIS A 4 51.61 8.68 26.81
C HIS A 4 50.88 7.35 26.60
N LYS A 5 50.92 6.45 27.60
CA LYS A 5 50.22 5.16 27.55
C LYS A 5 48.70 5.33 27.54
N THR A 6 48.16 6.23 28.35
CA THR A 6 46.72 6.54 28.35
C THR A 6 46.26 7.14 27.02
N TRP A 7 47.10 7.99 26.40
CA TRP A 7 46.79 8.56 25.09
C TRP A 7 46.82 7.50 23.98
N GLU A 8 47.79 6.59 24.00
CA GLU A 8 47.89 5.46 23.05
C GLU A 8 46.69 4.50 23.19
N GLU A 9 46.25 4.19 24.40
CA GLU A 9 45.08 3.34 24.65
C GLU A 9 43.76 4.00 24.19
N GLU A 10 43.56 5.29 24.48
CA GLU A 10 42.38 6.03 24.02
C GLU A 10 42.38 6.24 22.51
N PHE A 11 43.54 6.52 21.91
CA PHE A 11 43.69 6.62 20.45
C PHE A 11 43.35 5.28 19.79
N THR A 12 43.91 4.18 20.29
CA THR A 12 43.66 2.82 19.80
C THR A 12 42.18 2.45 19.89
N LYS A 13 41.52 2.71 21.03
CA LYS A 13 40.07 2.50 21.20
C LYS A 13 39.21 3.36 20.27
N LYS A 14 39.61 4.61 19.99
CA LYS A 14 38.93 5.48 19.02
C LYS A 14 39.12 5.01 17.58
N THR A 15 40.30 4.53 17.20
CA THR A 15 40.52 3.90 15.88
C THR A 15 39.72 2.60 15.74
N ASP A 16 39.63 1.80 16.79
CA ASP A 16 38.86 0.56 16.83
C ASP A 16 37.35 0.82 16.69
N TYR A 17 36.81 1.79 17.43
CA TYR A 17 35.42 2.20 17.28
C TYR A 17 35.08 2.75 15.87
N ARG A 18 36.00 3.52 15.27
CA ARG A 18 35.82 4.02 13.89
C ARG A 18 35.86 2.89 12.87
N ALA A 19 36.67 1.86 13.08
CA ALA A 19 36.68 0.67 12.24
C ALA A 19 35.38 -0.12 12.37
N LEU A 20 34.82 -0.23 13.58
CA LEU A 20 33.51 -0.87 13.81
C LEU A 20 32.35 -0.11 13.14
N ILE A 21 32.34 1.22 13.19
CA ILE A 21 31.34 2.03 12.44
C ILE A 21 31.52 1.83 10.93
N ALA A 22 32.76 1.86 10.44
CA ALA A 22 33.03 1.68 9.02
C ALA A 22 32.60 0.31 8.49
N LEU A 23 32.52 -0.71 9.35
CA LEU A 23 31.99 -2.04 9.02
C LEU A 23 30.45 -2.07 8.98
N ASP A 24 29.76 -1.23 9.76
CA ASP A 24 28.30 -1.07 9.73
C ASP A 24 27.84 -0.35 8.44
N ASP A 25 28.67 0.54 7.91
CA ASP A 25 28.43 1.31 6.68
C ASP A 25 28.74 0.52 5.38
N VAL A 26 29.10 -0.77 5.46
CA VAL A 26 29.40 -1.57 4.27
C VAL A 26 28.11 -2.09 3.63
N ASP A 27 27.85 -1.67 2.39
CA ASP A 27 26.66 -2.08 1.63
C ASP A 27 26.61 -3.60 1.33
N LEU A 28 27.78 -4.24 1.18
CA LEU A 28 27.92 -5.68 0.90
C LEU A 28 29.13 -6.27 1.63
N VAL A 29 28.91 -7.33 2.40
CA VAL A 29 29.98 -8.08 3.07
C VAL A 29 30.40 -9.24 2.16
N ALA A 30 31.68 -9.28 1.78
CA ALA A 30 32.22 -10.37 0.98
C ALA A 30 32.61 -11.57 1.84
N ASN A 31 32.57 -12.79 1.28
CA ASN A 31 33.05 -13.98 1.97
C ASN A 31 34.58 -13.96 2.15
N VAL A 32 35.06 -14.38 3.32
CA VAL A 32 36.51 -14.45 3.60
C VAL A 32 37.10 -15.79 3.19
N GLU A 33 36.34 -16.87 3.36
CA GLU A 33 36.73 -18.24 3.02
C GLU A 33 35.94 -18.72 1.79
N PRO A 34 36.53 -19.59 0.95
CA PRO A 34 35.81 -20.19 -0.16
C PRO A 34 34.67 -21.09 0.36
N PHE A 35 33.58 -21.17 -0.39
CA PHE A 35 32.41 -21.98 -0.05
C PHE A 35 31.68 -22.46 -1.30
N GLU A 36 30.85 -23.49 -1.16
CA GLU A 36 29.94 -23.93 -2.22
C GLU A 36 28.60 -23.19 -2.09
N CYS A 37 28.16 -22.50 -3.15
CA CYS A 37 26.90 -21.76 -3.12
C CYS A 37 25.70 -22.72 -2.98
N PRO A 38 24.83 -22.58 -1.96
CA PRO A 38 23.75 -23.53 -1.68
C PRO A 38 22.60 -23.49 -2.72
N VAL A 39 22.64 -22.57 -3.68
CA VAL A 39 21.61 -22.40 -4.71
C VAL A 39 22.04 -23.02 -6.04
N CYS A 40 23.26 -22.75 -6.49
CA CYS A 40 23.78 -23.25 -7.77
C CYS A 40 24.81 -24.38 -7.65
N PHE A 41 25.26 -24.70 -6.43
CA PHE A 41 26.27 -25.72 -6.14
C PHE A 41 27.61 -25.50 -6.87
N LEU A 42 27.96 -24.23 -7.10
CA LEU A 42 29.26 -23.83 -7.63
C LEU A 42 30.16 -23.37 -6.50
N ASP A 43 31.44 -23.72 -6.59
CA ASP A 43 32.48 -23.19 -5.72
C ASP A 43 32.67 -21.69 -5.96
N VAL A 44 32.72 -20.94 -4.87
CA VAL A 44 32.92 -19.49 -4.84
C VAL A 44 34.18 -19.20 -4.06
N GLU A 45 35.14 -18.52 -4.69
CA GLU A 45 36.41 -18.19 -4.08
C GLU A 45 36.27 -17.07 -3.04
N ALA A 46 37.33 -16.87 -2.24
CA ALA A 46 37.38 -15.79 -1.27
C ALA A 46 37.18 -14.41 -1.94
N ASN A 47 36.28 -13.61 -1.39
CA ASN A 47 35.86 -12.29 -1.83
C ASN A 47 35.00 -12.24 -3.11
N GLU A 48 34.56 -13.38 -3.65
CA GLU A 48 33.70 -13.42 -4.86
C GLU A 48 32.20 -13.60 -4.52
N GLY A 49 31.90 -14.09 -3.31
CA GLY A 49 30.56 -14.26 -2.78
C GLY A 49 30.17 -13.18 -1.77
N ILE A 50 28.93 -13.26 -1.30
CA ILE A 50 28.30 -12.29 -0.41
C ILE A 50 27.78 -13.00 0.83
N ILE A 51 28.04 -12.43 2.00
CA ILE A 51 27.46 -12.79 3.29
C ILE A 51 26.28 -11.86 3.56
N LEU A 52 25.07 -12.42 3.68
CA LEU A 52 23.91 -11.63 4.08
C LEU A 52 24.00 -11.21 5.55
N GLN A 53 23.82 -9.94 5.85
CA GLN A 53 24.13 -9.41 7.18
C GLN A 53 23.14 -9.86 8.28
N GLU A 54 21.88 -10.14 7.93
CA GLU A 54 20.87 -10.56 8.92
C GLU A 54 21.03 -12.00 9.40
N CYS A 55 21.50 -12.90 8.53
CA CYS A 55 21.53 -14.35 8.79
C CYS A 55 22.90 -15.01 8.59
N LEU A 56 23.88 -14.27 8.06
CA LEU A 56 25.25 -14.72 7.80
C LEU A 56 25.37 -15.88 6.78
N HIS A 57 24.33 -16.13 5.98
CA HIS A 57 24.38 -17.11 4.90
C HIS A 57 25.16 -16.57 3.69
N ASN A 58 25.93 -17.45 3.06
CA ASN A 58 26.84 -17.14 1.96
C ASN A 58 26.22 -17.55 0.61
N PHE A 59 26.33 -16.69 -0.40
CA PHE A 59 25.85 -16.95 -1.76
C PHE A 59 26.74 -16.31 -2.82
N CYS A 60 26.78 -16.89 -4.02
CA CYS A 60 27.36 -16.18 -5.16
C CYS A 60 26.47 -14.98 -5.54
N ARG A 61 27.09 -13.96 -6.15
CA ARG A 61 26.41 -12.72 -6.54
C ARG A 61 25.28 -12.97 -7.54
N GLU A 62 25.46 -13.91 -8.46
CA GLU A 62 24.48 -14.24 -9.51
C GLU A 62 23.19 -14.79 -8.92
N CYS A 63 23.28 -15.69 -7.93
CA CYS A 63 22.11 -16.28 -7.30
C CYS A 63 21.30 -15.25 -6.52
N LEU A 64 21.94 -14.34 -5.78
CA LEU A 64 21.23 -13.25 -5.10
C LEU A 64 20.61 -12.26 -6.10
N SER A 65 21.34 -11.91 -7.15
CA SER A 65 20.84 -11.03 -8.21
C SER A 65 19.61 -11.63 -8.91
N GLY A 66 19.65 -12.94 -9.19
CA GLY A 66 18.52 -13.69 -9.75
C GLY A 66 17.32 -13.72 -8.79
N ALA A 67 17.55 -13.96 -7.50
CA ALA A 67 16.49 -13.94 -6.49
C ALA A 67 15.76 -12.59 -6.45
N ILE A 68 16.47 -11.47 -6.60
CA ILE A 68 15.88 -10.12 -6.67
C ILE A 68 15.12 -9.91 -7.99
N GLN A 69 15.76 -10.24 -9.12
CA GLN A 69 15.23 -9.97 -10.46
C GLN A 69 13.91 -10.70 -10.71
N TYR A 70 13.85 -11.98 -10.34
CA TYR A 70 12.73 -12.88 -10.63
C TYR A 70 11.73 -13.03 -9.49
N SER A 71 11.92 -12.35 -8.36
CA SER A 71 10.90 -12.33 -7.31
C SER A 71 9.67 -11.52 -7.73
N ASP A 72 8.49 -12.00 -7.37
CA ASP A 72 7.23 -11.27 -7.51
C ASP A 72 6.86 -10.50 -6.23
N THR A 73 7.63 -10.65 -5.15
CA THR A 73 7.38 -10.01 -3.85
C THR A 73 8.25 -8.76 -3.67
N ALA A 74 7.71 -7.79 -2.91
CA ALA A 74 8.46 -6.61 -2.46
C ALA A 74 9.55 -6.98 -1.45
N VAL A 75 9.31 -7.99 -0.61
CA VAL A 75 10.27 -8.44 0.38
C VAL A 75 11.01 -9.66 -0.17
N ILE A 76 12.34 -9.59 -0.28
CA ILE A 76 13.17 -10.67 -0.82
C ILE A 76 13.70 -11.50 0.35
N LYS A 77 13.26 -12.77 0.44
CA LYS A 77 13.75 -13.70 1.47
C LYS A 77 15.17 -14.18 1.16
N CYS A 78 15.92 -14.49 2.21
CA CYS A 78 17.14 -15.27 2.10
C CYS A 78 16.86 -16.60 1.37
N PRO A 79 17.60 -16.96 0.30
CA PRO A 79 17.37 -18.22 -0.42
C PRO A 79 17.81 -19.50 0.33
N PHE A 80 18.39 -19.38 1.52
CA PHE A 80 18.95 -20.52 2.24
C PHE A 80 17.85 -21.47 2.72
N ARG A 81 18.02 -22.75 2.40
CA ARG A 81 17.19 -23.86 2.89
C ARG A 81 18.03 -25.12 2.98
N ASN A 82 17.79 -25.91 4.02
CA ASN A 82 18.33 -27.25 4.17
C ASN A 82 17.22 -28.20 4.69
N ASP A 83 17.59 -29.42 5.06
CA ASP A 83 16.64 -30.41 5.58
C ASP A 83 16.06 -30.05 6.95
N GLU A 84 16.70 -29.12 7.68
CA GLU A 84 16.32 -28.74 9.04
C GLU A 84 15.43 -27.48 9.05
N TYR A 85 15.71 -26.49 8.19
CA TYR A 85 14.96 -25.24 8.15
C TYR A 85 15.10 -24.48 6.82
N SER A 86 14.16 -23.55 6.61
CA SER A 86 14.25 -22.47 5.62
C SER A 86 14.51 -21.17 6.36
N CYS A 87 15.45 -20.36 5.89
CA CYS A 87 15.75 -19.08 6.52
C CYS A 87 14.58 -18.11 6.33
N GLU A 88 14.22 -17.38 7.39
CA GLU A 88 13.14 -16.38 7.39
C GLU A 88 13.65 -14.93 7.40
N SER A 89 14.97 -14.74 7.33
CA SER A 89 15.59 -13.41 7.17
C SER A 89 15.40 -12.88 5.75
N HIS A 90 15.63 -11.58 5.58
CA HIS A 90 15.40 -10.89 4.31
C HIS A 90 16.66 -10.17 3.84
N LEU A 91 16.77 -9.99 2.52
CA LEU A 91 17.79 -9.12 1.97
C LEU A 91 17.44 -7.68 2.30
N GLN A 92 18.46 -6.90 2.66
CA GLN A 92 18.31 -5.51 3.01
C GLN A 92 18.38 -4.62 1.78
N GLU A 93 17.78 -3.43 1.87
CA GLU A 93 17.73 -2.46 0.77
C GLU A 93 19.12 -2.12 0.21
N ARG A 94 20.13 -1.97 1.10
CA ARG A 94 21.52 -1.70 0.72
C ARG A 94 22.14 -2.85 -0.09
N GLU A 95 21.87 -4.09 0.32
CA GLU A 95 22.34 -5.28 -0.35
C GLU A 95 21.69 -5.39 -1.73
N ILE A 96 20.36 -5.23 -1.80
CA ILE A 96 19.58 -5.29 -3.04
C ILE A 96 20.10 -4.25 -4.03
N LYS A 97 20.25 -2.99 -3.60
CA LYS A 97 20.72 -1.89 -4.44
C LYS A 97 22.11 -2.15 -5.05
N CYS A 98 23.02 -2.78 -4.31
CA CYS A 98 24.37 -3.09 -4.79
C CYS A 98 24.47 -4.41 -5.58
N LEU A 99 23.47 -5.28 -5.48
CA LEU A 99 23.44 -6.56 -6.18
C LEU A 99 22.93 -6.45 -7.62
N VAL A 100 22.01 -5.52 -7.91
CA VAL A 100 21.35 -5.44 -9.23
C VAL A 100 21.60 -4.13 -9.97
N SER A 101 21.24 -4.09 -11.26
CA SER A 101 21.29 -2.86 -12.05
C SER A 101 20.24 -1.84 -11.56
N PRO A 102 20.43 -0.54 -11.85
CA PRO A 102 19.44 0.49 -11.51
C PRO A 102 18.04 0.20 -12.04
N GLU A 103 17.91 -0.43 -13.21
CA GLU A 103 16.61 -0.79 -13.79
C GLU A 103 15.89 -1.87 -12.98
N VAL A 104 16.60 -2.91 -12.55
CA VAL A 104 16.04 -3.99 -11.74
C VAL A 104 15.70 -3.47 -10.34
N TYR A 105 16.54 -2.62 -9.78
CA TYR A 105 16.29 -1.98 -8.50
C TYR A 105 15.04 -1.10 -8.53
N GLU A 106 14.87 -0.28 -9.57
CA GLU A 106 13.67 0.53 -9.78
C GLU A 106 12.40 -0.33 -9.90
N ARG A 107 12.48 -1.49 -10.55
CA ARG A 107 11.38 -2.46 -10.59
C ARG A 107 11.07 -3.04 -9.21
N HIS A 108 12.08 -3.34 -8.40
CA HIS A 108 11.91 -3.78 -7.02
C HIS A 108 11.21 -2.70 -6.18
N LEU A 109 11.65 -1.45 -6.27
CA LEU A 109 11.00 -0.32 -5.58
C LEU A 109 9.53 -0.17 -5.97
N GLN A 110 9.19 -0.35 -7.25
CA GLN A 110 7.80 -0.31 -7.72
C GLN A 110 6.93 -1.41 -7.09
N ARG A 111 7.47 -2.62 -6.88
CA ARG A 111 6.76 -3.69 -6.17
C ARG A 111 6.52 -3.31 -4.71
N SER A 112 7.51 -2.71 -4.06
CA SER A 112 7.39 -2.22 -2.68
C SER A 112 6.33 -1.12 -2.55
N MET A 113 6.26 -0.20 -3.51
CA MET A 113 5.20 0.81 -3.56
C MET A 113 3.82 0.19 -3.78
N ALA A 114 3.68 -0.76 -4.71
CA ALA A 114 2.41 -1.44 -4.97
C ALA A 114 1.92 -2.24 -3.74
N LEU A 115 2.84 -2.86 -3.00
CA LEU A 115 2.51 -3.54 -1.75
C LEU A 115 1.99 -2.54 -0.71
N ALA A 116 2.71 -1.43 -0.50
CA ALA A 116 2.31 -0.38 0.43
C ALA A 116 0.94 0.21 0.07
N GLU A 117 0.69 0.46 -1.22
CA GLU A 117 -0.61 0.90 -1.73
C GLU A 117 -1.71 -0.12 -1.41
N SER A 118 -1.49 -1.41 -1.68
CA SER A 118 -2.48 -2.47 -1.46
C SER A 118 -2.83 -2.70 0.01
N GLN A 119 -1.90 -2.39 0.93
CA GLN A 119 -2.09 -2.53 2.37
C GLN A 119 -2.73 -1.29 3.00
N ALA A 120 -2.58 -0.12 2.37
CA ALA A 120 -3.20 1.12 2.80
C ALA A 120 -4.69 1.13 2.47
N GLN A 121 -5.55 1.16 3.48
CA GLN A 121 -7.00 1.13 3.30
C GLN A 121 -7.53 2.43 2.69
N ASP A 122 -6.87 3.55 2.97
CA ASP A 122 -7.18 4.89 2.50
C ASP A 122 -6.43 5.27 1.21
N SER A 123 -5.96 4.28 0.45
CA SER A 123 -5.29 4.49 -0.84
C SER A 123 -6.25 4.53 -2.02
N PHE A 124 -5.89 5.30 -3.04
CA PHE A 124 -6.58 5.34 -4.32
C PHE A 124 -5.61 5.32 -5.49
N HIS A 125 -5.66 4.26 -6.28
CA HIS A 125 -4.93 4.17 -7.55
C HIS A 125 -5.63 4.97 -8.65
N CYS A 126 -4.87 5.75 -9.42
CA CYS A 126 -5.40 6.44 -10.59
C CYS A 126 -6.06 5.46 -11.57
N LYS A 127 -7.21 5.85 -12.12
CA LYS A 127 -7.98 5.03 -13.08
C LYS A 127 -7.60 5.26 -14.54
N THR A 128 -6.50 5.97 -14.78
CA THR A 128 -5.91 6.06 -16.13
C THR A 128 -5.16 4.76 -16.41
N PRO A 129 -5.40 4.07 -17.53
CA PRO A 129 -4.64 2.87 -17.88
C PRO A 129 -3.13 3.10 -17.78
N ASP A 130 -2.42 2.14 -17.19
CA ASP A 130 -0.96 2.14 -17.01
C ASP A 130 -0.38 3.32 -16.20
N CYS A 131 -1.22 4.13 -15.55
CA CYS A 131 -0.76 5.24 -14.72
C CYS A 131 -0.43 4.77 -13.31
N ARG A 132 0.80 5.03 -12.85
CA ARG A 132 1.30 4.63 -11.54
C ARG A 132 0.98 5.61 -10.40
N GLY A 133 0.22 6.66 -10.70
CA GLY A 133 -0.10 7.68 -9.70
C GLY A 133 -1.16 7.19 -8.73
N TRP A 134 -0.93 7.38 -7.44
CA TRP A 134 -1.87 7.05 -6.38
C TRP A 134 -1.84 8.12 -5.29
N CYS A 135 -2.79 8.08 -4.36
CA CYS A 135 -2.78 8.95 -3.18
C CYS A 135 -3.37 8.25 -1.96
N LEU A 136 -3.05 8.79 -0.79
CA LEU A 136 -3.85 8.61 0.42
C LEU A 136 -4.89 9.75 0.49
N PHE A 137 -6.11 9.46 0.93
CA PHE A 137 -7.18 10.45 1.00
C PHE A 137 -8.03 10.32 2.26
N GLU A 138 -8.60 11.44 2.68
CA GLU A 138 -9.53 11.50 3.81
C GLU A 138 -10.99 11.42 3.36
N ASP A 139 -11.89 11.07 4.29
CA ASP A 139 -13.32 10.89 4.05
C ASP A 139 -14.03 12.10 3.41
N ASN A 140 -13.52 13.30 3.60
CA ASN A 140 -14.15 14.53 3.09
C ASN A 140 -13.70 14.89 1.66
N VAL A 141 -12.77 14.13 1.08
CA VAL A 141 -12.27 14.36 -0.28
C VAL A 141 -13.00 13.43 -1.26
N ASN A 142 -13.44 14.00 -2.38
CA ASN A 142 -14.17 13.25 -3.42
C ASN A 142 -13.43 13.26 -4.77
N THR A 143 -12.39 14.07 -4.91
CA THR A 143 -11.62 14.22 -6.15
C THR A 143 -10.14 14.20 -5.88
N PHE A 144 -9.38 13.57 -6.77
CA PHE A 144 -7.94 13.48 -6.72
C PHE A 144 -7.36 13.88 -8.08
N LEU A 145 -6.49 14.89 -8.10
CA LEU A 145 -5.70 15.25 -9.27
C LEU A 145 -4.44 14.39 -9.28
N CYS A 146 -4.30 13.51 -10.26
CA CYS A 146 -3.14 12.62 -10.34
C CYS A 146 -1.85 13.43 -10.62
N PRO A 147 -0.78 13.29 -9.82
CA PRO A 147 0.47 14.00 -10.05
C PRO A 147 1.25 13.46 -11.26
N VAL A 148 0.92 12.25 -11.76
CA VAL A 148 1.60 11.59 -12.88
C VAL A 148 0.95 11.92 -14.22
N CYS A 149 -0.37 11.65 -14.36
CA CYS A 149 -1.08 11.86 -15.64
C CYS A 149 -1.94 13.13 -15.67
N HIS A 150 -2.04 13.87 -14.56
CA HIS A 150 -2.83 15.10 -14.43
C HIS A 150 -4.33 14.97 -14.69
N ARG A 151 -4.87 13.75 -14.72
CA ARG A 151 -6.31 13.51 -14.78
C ARG A 151 -6.96 13.61 -13.41
N THR A 152 -8.18 14.15 -13.39
CA THR A 152 -8.99 14.25 -12.17
C THR A 152 -9.81 12.99 -11.99
N ASN A 153 -9.51 12.25 -10.93
CA ASN A 153 -10.21 11.04 -10.53
C ASN A 153 -11.31 11.39 -9.53
N CYS A 154 -12.48 10.81 -9.69
CA CYS A 154 -13.54 10.84 -8.69
C CYS A 154 -13.34 9.66 -7.74
N LEU A 155 -13.00 9.97 -6.49
CA LEU A 155 -12.81 8.98 -5.42
C LEU A 155 -14.15 8.30 -5.07
N THR A 156 -15.27 9.02 -5.20
CA THR A 156 -16.62 8.48 -4.91
C THR A 156 -17.11 7.49 -5.96
N CYS A 157 -16.74 7.69 -7.23
CA CYS A 157 -17.13 6.80 -8.32
C CYS A 157 -16.05 5.78 -8.69
N ALA A 158 -14.84 5.92 -8.13
CA ALA A 158 -13.65 5.18 -8.53
C ALA A 158 -13.43 5.21 -10.05
N ALA A 159 -13.61 6.40 -10.65
CA ALA A 159 -13.57 6.60 -12.10
C ALA A 159 -13.13 8.01 -12.48
N ILE A 160 -12.74 8.19 -13.75
CA ILE A 160 -12.45 9.51 -14.34
C ILE A 160 -13.65 9.92 -15.19
N HIS A 161 -14.34 10.99 -14.78
CA HIS A 161 -15.52 11.52 -15.48
C HIS A 161 -15.52 13.06 -15.49
N GLU A 162 -14.43 13.65 -15.99
CA GLU A 162 -14.25 15.10 -16.10
C GLU A 162 -15.40 15.77 -16.87
N GLY A 163 -15.88 16.91 -16.37
CA GLY A 163 -17.00 17.65 -16.95
C GLY A 163 -18.39 17.05 -16.68
N ARG A 164 -18.48 15.91 -15.98
CA ARG A 164 -19.75 15.30 -15.53
C ARG A 164 -19.76 15.15 -14.02
N ASN A 165 -20.90 15.39 -13.40
CA ASN A 165 -21.09 15.06 -11.99
C ASN A 165 -21.38 13.56 -11.82
N CYS A 166 -21.28 13.04 -10.58
CA CYS A 166 -21.45 11.61 -10.29
C CYS A 166 -22.80 11.07 -10.79
N ARG A 167 -23.87 11.86 -10.68
CA ARG A 167 -25.21 11.46 -11.15
C ARG A 167 -25.25 11.30 -12.66
N GLN A 168 -24.79 12.29 -13.41
CA GLN A 168 -24.74 12.23 -14.88
C GLN A 168 -23.89 11.06 -15.37
N TYR A 169 -22.77 10.79 -14.70
CA TYR A 169 -21.92 9.66 -15.03
C TYR A 169 -22.63 8.32 -14.79
N GLN A 170 -23.26 8.14 -13.63
CA GLN A 170 -23.99 6.91 -13.29
C GLN A 170 -25.23 6.71 -14.16
N ASP A 171 -26.01 7.76 -14.42
CA ASP A 171 -27.17 7.73 -15.31
C ASP A 171 -26.75 7.30 -16.73
N GLN A 172 -25.62 7.80 -17.22
CA GLN A 172 -25.09 7.42 -18.52
C GLN A 172 -24.62 5.96 -18.57
N LEU A 173 -23.97 5.46 -17.51
CA LEU A 173 -23.61 4.04 -17.42
C LEU A 173 -24.87 3.17 -17.44
N ALA A 174 -25.92 3.57 -16.73
CA ALA A 174 -27.19 2.86 -16.69
C ALA A 174 -27.91 2.88 -18.06
N LEU A 175 -27.87 3.99 -18.79
CA LEU A 175 -28.46 4.11 -20.13
C LEU A 175 -27.67 3.33 -21.19
N ASN A 176 -26.35 3.28 -21.05
CA ASN A 176 -25.47 2.59 -21.99
C ASN A 176 -25.42 1.07 -21.78
N SER A 177 -25.97 0.54 -20.68
CA SER A 177 -25.97 -0.90 -20.40
C SER A 177 -26.66 -1.72 -21.49
N ASP A 178 -27.56 -1.10 -22.25
CA ASP A 178 -28.32 -1.80 -23.28
C ASP A 178 -27.63 -1.74 -24.66
N THR A 179 -26.53 -0.99 -24.79
CA THR A 179 -25.86 -0.71 -26.08
C THR A 179 -24.45 -1.28 -26.22
N SER A 180 -23.78 -1.68 -25.13
CA SER A 180 -22.46 -2.32 -25.20
C SER A 180 -22.24 -3.34 -24.10
N GLU A 181 -21.48 -4.40 -24.40
CA GLU A 181 -21.18 -5.47 -23.44
C GLU A 181 -20.31 -4.97 -22.27
N GLU A 182 -19.48 -3.96 -22.53
CA GLU A 182 -18.67 -3.26 -21.53
C GLU A 182 -19.53 -2.50 -20.51
N ALA A 183 -20.62 -1.86 -20.98
CA ALA A 183 -21.54 -1.15 -20.11
C ALA A 183 -22.40 -2.10 -19.26
N LYS A 184 -22.76 -3.28 -19.78
CA LYS A 184 -23.40 -4.34 -18.97
C LYS A 184 -22.49 -4.79 -17.84
N LYS A 185 -21.24 -5.14 -18.14
CA LYS A 185 -20.25 -5.55 -17.12
C LYS A 185 -20.04 -4.48 -16.06
N THR A 186 -20.02 -3.21 -16.46
CA THR A 186 -19.89 -2.09 -15.51
C THR A 186 -21.10 -1.99 -14.58
N LYS A 187 -22.33 -2.16 -15.12
CA LYS A 187 -23.56 -2.15 -14.32
C LYS A 187 -23.65 -3.35 -13.37
N GLU A 188 -23.35 -4.54 -13.87
CA GLU A 188 -23.30 -5.78 -13.06
C GLU A 188 -22.28 -5.65 -11.93
N TYR A 189 -21.11 -5.10 -12.21
CA TYR A 189 -20.10 -4.84 -11.18
C TYR A 189 -20.60 -3.89 -10.09
N LEU A 190 -21.17 -2.73 -10.47
CA LEU A 190 -21.74 -1.78 -9.50
C LEU A 190 -22.87 -2.40 -8.68
N GLN A 191 -23.71 -3.22 -9.29
CA GLN A 191 -24.80 -3.90 -8.61
C GLN A 191 -24.27 -4.96 -7.62
N SER A 192 -23.23 -5.71 -8.02
CA SER A 192 -22.55 -6.67 -7.13
C SER A 192 -21.93 -5.98 -5.91
N MET A 193 -21.39 -4.77 -6.06
CA MET A 193 -20.88 -3.98 -4.93
C MET A 193 -21.99 -3.57 -3.97
N VAL A 194 -23.18 -3.23 -4.47
CA VAL A 194 -24.33 -2.91 -3.62
C VAL A 194 -24.79 -4.15 -2.86
N GLU A 195 -24.89 -5.30 -3.54
CA GLU A 195 -25.29 -6.59 -2.97
C GLU A 195 -24.31 -7.09 -1.90
N ASN A 196 -23.00 -6.96 -2.17
CA ASN A 196 -21.93 -7.34 -1.23
C ASN A 196 -21.77 -6.32 -0.08
N GLY A 197 -22.50 -5.21 -0.09
CA GLY A 197 -22.45 -4.21 0.96
C GLY A 197 -21.19 -3.36 0.95
N GLU A 198 -20.55 -3.23 -0.21
CA GLU A 198 -19.43 -2.32 -0.52
C GLU A 198 -19.92 -0.98 -1.08
N ALA A 199 -21.15 -0.95 -1.61
CA ALA A 199 -21.84 0.23 -2.11
C ALA A 199 -23.27 0.34 -1.53
N MET A 200 -23.88 1.52 -1.65
CA MET A 200 -25.31 1.74 -1.37
C MET A 200 -25.88 2.90 -2.16
N GLU A 201 -27.19 2.94 -2.35
CA GLU A 201 -27.85 4.08 -2.97
C GLU A 201 -28.11 5.20 -1.95
N CYS A 202 -27.89 6.45 -2.37
CA CYS A 202 -28.28 7.60 -1.57
C CYS A 202 -29.81 7.64 -1.41
N PRO A 203 -30.37 7.68 -0.18
CA PRO A 203 -31.82 7.63 0.05
C PRO A 203 -32.58 8.85 -0.48
N LYS A 204 -31.87 9.92 -0.89
CA LYS A 204 -32.47 11.15 -1.43
C LYS A 204 -32.36 11.26 -2.96
N CYS A 205 -31.21 10.88 -3.53
CA CYS A 205 -30.93 11.13 -4.95
C CYS A 205 -30.52 9.88 -5.73
N LEU A 206 -30.50 8.71 -5.08
CA LEU A 206 -30.24 7.39 -5.64
C LEU A 206 -28.84 7.17 -6.25
N VAL A 207 -27.98 8.19 -6.25
CA VAL A 207 -26.57 8.01 -6.61
C VAL A 207 -25.92 6.98 -5.71
N ILE A 208 -25.17 6.06 -6.34
CA ILE A 208 -24.40 5.03 -5.67
C ILE A 208 -23.27 5.70 -4.90
N LEU A 209 -23.23 5.43 -3.61
CA LEU A 209 -22.22 5.82 -2.64
C LEU A 209 -21.41 4.57 -2.29
N MET A 210 -20.10 4.62 -2.44
CA MET A 210 -19.22 3.55 -1.98
C MET A 210 -18.91 3.70 -0.48
N LYS A 211 -18.70 2.57 0.19
CA LYS A 211 -18.30 2.56 1.60
C LYS A 211 -16.91 3.19 1.72
N LYS A 212 -16.75 4.18 2.60
CA LYS A 212 -15.44 4.61 3.06
C LYS A 212 -15.11 3.82 4.34
N TRP A 213 -13.89 3.29 4.42
CA TRP A 213 -13.51 2.32 5.44
C TRP A 213 -13.76 2.83 6.87
N GLY A 214 -14.34 1.99 7.73
CA GLY A 214 -14.57 2.31 9.14
C GLY A 214 -15.59 3.42 9.43
N CYS A 215 -16.11 4.11 8.41
CA CYS A 215 -17.02 5.25 8.57
C CYS A 215 -18.46 4.85 8.24
N ASP A 216 -19.32 4.81 9.25
CA ASP A 216 -20.76 4.55 9.05
C ASP A 216 -21.53 5.83 8.72
N TRP A 217 -20.87 6.98 8.73
CA TRP A 217 -21.43 8.27 8.32
C TRP A 217 -20.89 8.65 6.95
N LEU A 218 -21.77 8.86 5.99
CA LEU A 218 -21.41 9.32 4.65
C LEU A 218 -22.11 10.62 4.33
N LYS A 219 -21.45 11.50 3.59
CA LYS A 219 -22.09 12.67 2.99
C LYS A 219 -22.15 12.50 1.48
N CYS A 220 -23.37 12.46 0.93
CA CYS A 220 -23.56 12.37 -0.51
C CYS A 220 -22.90 13.57 -1.20
N SER A 221 -21.99 13.32 -2.14
CA SER A 221 -21.31 14.38 -2.92
C SER A 221 -22.27 15.19 -3.78
N MET A 222 -23.42 14.61 -4.16
CA MET A 222 -24.39 15.23 -5.06
C MET A 222 -25.46 16.07 -4.36
N CYS A 223 -26.12 15.50 -3.35
CA CYS A 223 -27.24 16.18 -2.67
C CYS A 223 -26.92 16.59 -1.23
N HIS A 224 -25.69 16.34 -0.78
CA HIS A 224 -25.19 16.64 0.57
C HIS A 224 -25.97 16.01 1.72
N THR A 225 -26.85 15.06 1.43
CA THR A 225 -27.53 14.26 2.46
C THR A 225 -26.48 13.48 3.22
N GLU A 226 -26.50 13.64 4.54
CA GLU A 226 -25.75 12.80 5.45
C GLU A 226 -26.53 11.50 5.64
N VAL A 227 -25.86 10.36 5.46
CA VAL A 227 -26.43 9.02 5.35
C VAL A 227 -25.72 8.11 6.35
N CYS A 228 -26.46 7.22 6.99
CA CYS A 228 -25.89 6.16 7.79
C CYS A 228 -25.76 4.88 6.97
N TRP A 229 -24.54 4.34 6.89
CA TRP A 229 -24.22 3.12 6.14
C TRP A 229 -25.05 1.93 6.59
N VAL A 230 -25.25 1.78 7.89
CA VAL A 230 -25.93 0.63 8.49
C VAL A 230 -27.43 0.69 8.28
N THR A 231 -28.05 1.84 8.52
CA THR A 231 -29.51 1.98 8.35
C THR A 231 -29.92 2.23 6.90
N LYS A 232 -28.94 2.40 5.99
CA LYS A 232 -29.11 2.75 4.58
C LYS A 232 -30.00 4.00 4.36
N GLY A 233 -30.06 4.87 5.36
CA GLY A 233 -31.02 5.98 5.44
C GLY A 233 -30.39 7.28 5.92
N PRO A 234 -31.15 8.38 5.96
CA PRO A 234 -30.65 9.67 6.43
C PRO A 234 -30.07 9.60 7.85
N ARG A 235 -28.96 10.31 8.08
CA ARG A 235 -28.37 10.52 9.41
C ARG A 235 -29.31 11.30 10.32
N TRP A 236 -29.95 12.32 9.76
CA TRP A 236 -30.84 13.26 10.45
C TRP A 236 -32.28 13.14 9.99
N GLY A 237 -33.21 13.68 10.77
CA GLY A 237 -34.61 13.82 10.41
C GLY A 237 -34.88 14.83 9.29
N PRO A 238 -36.15 15.02 8.89
CA PRO A 238 -36.55 15.90 7.79
C PRO A 238 -36.10 17.36 7.94
N GLY A 239 -35.88 17.83 9.16
CA GLY A 239 -35.36 19.17 9.48
C GLY A 239 -33.87 19.37 9.18
N GLY A 240 -33.15 18.33 8.77
CA GLY A 240 -31.73 18.42 8.43
C GLY A 240 -30.81 18.27 9.64
N LYS A 241 -29.57 18.77 9.54
CA LYS A 241 -28.51 18.54 10.53
C LYS A 241 -28.95 18.96 11.94
N GLY A 242 -28.90 18.01 12.89
CA GLY A 242 -29.32 18.20 14.28
C GLY A 242 -30.78 17.82 14.57
N ASP A 243 -31.61 17.57 13.55
CA ASP A 243 -32.96 17.03 13.76
C ASP A 243 -32.90 15.54 14.12
N THR A 244 -33.26 15.22 15.36
CA THR A 244 -33.29 13.84 15.88
C THR A 244 -34.71 13.26 15.92
N SER A 245 -35.71 13.94 15.34
CA SER A 245 -37.08 13.41 15.22
C SER A 245 -37.10 12.12 14.38
N GLY A 246 -36.23 12.05 13.36
CA GLY A 246 -36.01 10.90 12.49
C GLY A 246 -34.53 10.52 12.35
N GLY A 247 -34.18 9.95 11.18
CA GLY A 247 -32.82 9.52 10.85
C GLY A 247 -32.33 8.29 11.62
N CYS A 248 -31.03 8.01 11.55
CA CYS A 248 -30.44 6.83 12.21
C CYS A 248 -30.27 6.98 13.73
N LYS A 249 -30.40 8.21 14.26
CA LYS A 249 -30.28 8.54 15.69
C LYS A 249 -28.98 8.06 16.36
N CYS A 250 -27.93 7.77 15.59
CA CYS A 250 -26.62 7.44 16.13
C CYS A 250 -26.12 8.58 17.05
N MET A 251 -25.46 8.23 18.14
CA MET A 251 -24.92 9.13 19.17
C MET A 251 -25.96 10.00 19.90
N VAL A 252 -27.25 9.86 19.62
CA VAL A 252 -28.30 10.55 20.39
C VAL A 252 -28.36 9.90 21.77
N ASN A 253 -28.18 10.68 22.83
CA ASN A 253 -28.06 10.20 24.21
C ASN A 253 -26.96 9.14 24.41
N GLY A 254 -25.89 9.18 23.60
CA GLY A 254 -24.79 8.21 23.67
C GLY A 254 -25.10 6.84 23.07
N VAL A 255 -26.25 6.65 22.43
CA VAL A 255 -26.66 5.38 21.81
C VAL A 255 -26.14 5.29 20.38
N ARG A 256 -25.34 4.27 20.08
CA ARG A 256 -24.82 4.02 18.72
C ARG A 256 -25.87 3.36 17.84
N CYS A 257 -25.83 3.59 16.52
CA CYS A 257 -26.74 2.92 15.58
C CYS A 257 -26.51 1.40 15.49
N HIS A 258 -25.31 0.92 15.82
CA HIS A 258 -25.00 -0.50 16.04
C HIS A 258 -23.78 -0.68 16.95
N PRO A 259 -23.54 -1.88 17.52
CA PRO A 259 -22.49 -2.11 18.51
C PRO A 259 -21.06 -1.84 18.02
N LYS A 260 -20.78 -2.00 16.73
CA LYS A 260 -19.44 -1.81 16.14
C LYS A 260 -19.22 -0.41 15.57
N CYS A 261 -20.18 0.51 15.75
CA CYS A 261 -20.05 1.86 15.23
C CYS A 261 -18.88 2.56 15.93
N SER A 262 -17.80 2.81 15.20
CA SER A 262 -16.56 3.43 15.69
C SER A 262 -16.42 4.88 15.25
N TYR A 263 -16.97 5.23 14.09
CA TYR A 263 -16.84 6.54 13.46
C TYR A 263 -18.19 7.02 12.91
N CYS A 264 -18.83 7.90 13.68
CA CYS A 264 -20.03 8.66 13.30
C CYS A 264 -19.93 10.02 13.97
N HIS A 265 -19.57 11.05 13.18
CA HIS A 265 -19.54 12.43 13.65
C HIS A 265 -20.95 13.04 13.76
#